data_AF-A0AAP5BQA9-F1
#
_entry.id   AF-A0AAP5BQA9-F1
#
_cell.length_a   1.000
_cell.length_b   1.000
_cell.length_c   1.000
_cell.angle_alpha   90.00
_cell.angle_beta   90.00
_cell.angle_gamma   90.00
#
_symmetry.space_group_name_H-M   'P 1'
#
loop_
_entity.id
_entity.type
_entity.pdbx_description
1 polymer ?
#
loop_
_entity_poly.entity_id
_entity_poly.type
_entity_poly.pdbx_seq_one_letter_code
_entity_poly.pdbx_strand_id
1 'polypeptide(L)'
;MARFKYFNGTRELKNPYGMDNKEFAATFPGARGKRCDGFSMWVGYPIEGEGGPLPVERVIEYKSNPSKHVCDARCVNAQGKIMRCECSCGGVNHGKGAFTSLLAG
;
A
#
# COMPACT_ATOMS: atom_id res chain seq x y z
N MET A 1 1.39 8.14 18.12
CA MET A 1 2.17 8.08 16.87
C MET A 1 1.34 7.34 15.82
N ALA A 2 1.17 7.90 14.63
CA ALA A 2 0.53 7.20 13.51
C ALA A 2 1.43 6.05 13.05
N ARG A 3 0.88 4.83 12.93
CA ARG A 3 1.63 3.67 12.42
C ARG A 3 1.32 3.47 10.94
N PHE A 4 2.18 3.96 10.07
CA PHE A 4 2.02 3.76 8.64
C PHE A 4 2.44 2.35 8.21
N LYS A 5 1.64 1.76 7.33
CA LYS A 5 1.90 0.47 6.69
C LYS A 5 1.83 0.63 5.18
N TYR A 6 2.72 -0.06 4.48
CA TYR A 6 2.94 0.08 3.05
C TYR A 6 2.63 -1.26 2.40
N PHE A 7 1.91 -1.24 1.27
CA PHE A 7 1.45 -2.46 0.62
C PHE A 7 1.71 -2.46 -0.88
N ASN A 8 2.07 -3.63 -1.41
CA ASN A 8 1.97 -4.01 -2.81
C ASN A 8 0.99 -5.20 -2.91
N GLY A 9 -0.20 -4.99 -3.48
CA GLY A 9 -1.29 -5.95 -3.39
C GLY A 9 -1.63 -6.32 -1.94
N THR A 10 -1.43 -7.59 -1.58
CA THR A 10 -1.62 -8.11 -0.21
C THR A 10 -0.34 -8.17 0.62
N ARG A 11 0.82 -7.90 0.02
CA ARG A 11 2.11 -7.98 0.71
C ARG A 11 2.39 -6.69 1.46
N GLU A 12 2.63 -6.79 2.76
CA GLU A 12 3.11 -5.66 3.55
C GLU A 12 4.62 -5.45 3.28
N LEU A 13 5.02 -4.19 3.13
CA LEU A 13 6.39 -3.78 2.83
C LEU A 13 7.03 -3.10 4.05
N LYS A 14 8.33 -3.33 4.24
CA LYS A 14 9.23 -2.69 5.22
C LYS A 14 10.23 -1.77 4.52
N ASN A 15 10.85 -0.90 5.32
CA ASN A 15 11.90 0.03 4.90
C ASN A 15 11.52 0.81 3.63
N PRO A 16 10.39 1.56 3.65
CA PRO A 16 9.96 2.32 2.50
C PRO A 16 10.94 3.46 2.20
N TYR A 17 11.25 3.68 0.93
CA TYR A 17 12.09 4.78 0.46
C TYR A 17 11.60 5.32 -0.88
N GLY A 18 12.05 6.53 -1.24
CA GLY A 18 11.77 7.13 -2.55
C GLY A 18 12.77 6.64 -3.60
N MET A 19 12.27 6.09 -4.70
CA MET A 19 13.04 5.75 -5.90
C MET A 19 12.76 6.81 -6.98
N ASP A 20 13.79 7.28 -7.68
CA ASP A 20 13.64 8.28 -8.75
C ASP A 20 12.64 7.80 -9.81
N ASN A 21 11.87 8.73 -10.39
CA ASN A 21 10.84 8.40 -11.37
C ASN A 21 11.39 7.64 -12.60
N LYS A 22 12.59 7.97 -13.08
CA LYS A 22 13.21 7.28 -14.23
C LYS A 22 13.64 5.88 -13.85
N GLU A 23 14.28 5.74 -12.68
CA GLU A 23 14.69 4.43 -12.16
C GLU A 23 13.47 3.53 -11.90
N PHE A 24 12.40 4.09 -11.32
CA PHE A 24 11.15 3.37 -11.09
C PHE A 24 10.54 2.87 -12.39
N ALA A 25 10.44 3.73 -13.42
CA ALA A 25 9.89 3.35 -14.72
C ALA A 25 10.73 2.28 -15.42
N ALA A 26 12.06 2.30 -15.26
CA ALA A 26 12.96 1.30 -15.80
C ALA A 26 12.88 -0.04 -15.04
N THR A 27 12.78 0.02 -13.71
CA THR A 27 12.78 -1.16 -12.83
C THR A 27 11.43 -1.88 -12.83
N PHE A 28 10.33 -1.12 -12.89
CA PHE A 28 8.96 -1.64 -12.83
C PHE A 28 8.13 -1.14 -14.03
N PRO A 29 8.45 -1.57 -15.26
CA PRO A 29 7.77 -1.08 -16.46
C PRO A 29 6.27 -1.40 -16.40
N GLY A 30 5.44 -0.35 -16.49
CA GLY A 30 3.98 -0.45 -16.45
C GLY A 30 3.37 -0.64 -15.05
N ALA A 31 4.17 -0.73 -13.99
CA ALA A 31 3.66 -0.88 -12.64
C ALA A 31 3.03 0.42 -12.13
N ARG A 32 1.99 0.28 -11.31
CA ARG A 32 1.41 1.40 -10.58
C ARG A 32 2.10 1.54 -9.23
N GLY A 33 2.37 2.78 -8.83
CA GLY A 33 2.94 3.10 -7.54
C GLY A 33 2.38 4.39 -6.98
N LYS A 34 2.59 4.61 -5.69
CA LYS A 34 2.25 5.86 -5.00
C LYS A 34 3.45 6.80 -5.07
N ARG A 35 3.21 8.04 -5.49
CA ARG A 35 4.24 9.09 -5.43
C ARG A 35 4.69 9.34 -3.99
N CYS A 36 5.99 9.45 -3.82
CA CYS A 36 6.60 9.95 -2.59
C CYS A 36 6.60 11.48 -2.60
N ASP A 37 7.03 12.06 -3.72
CA ASP A 37 7.01 13.49 -4.00
C ASP A 37 6.80 13.72 -5.52
N GLY A 38 7.24 14.87 -6.05
CA GLY A 38 7.16 15.19 -7.47
C GLY A 38 8.16 14.43 -8.37
N PHE A 39 9.22 13.89 -7.78
CA PHE A 39 10.39 13.33 -8.47
C PHE A 39 10.61 11.84 -8.17
N SER A 40 9.96 11.31 -7.13
CA SER A 40 10.17 9.94 -6.67
C SER A 40 8.87 9.17 -6.38
N MET A 41 8.97 7.85 -6.48
CA MET A 41 7.92 6.87 -6.20
C MET A 41 8.28 6.09 -4.94
N TRP A 42 7.28 5.81 -4.09
CA TRP A 42 7.49 4.95 -2.93
C TRP A 42 7.71 3.50 -3.36
N VAL A 43 8.78 2.91 -2.85
CA VAL A 43 9.10 1.49 -2.95
C VAL A 43 9.43 0.93 -1.56
N GLY A 44 9.39 -0.38 -1.39
CA GLY A 44 9.79 -1.03 -0.15
C GLY A 44 10.04 -2.52 -0.34
N TYR A 45 10.59 -3.17 0.67
CA TYR A 45 10.92 -4.59 0.62
C TYR A 45 9.81 -5.42 1.24
N PRO A 46 9.46 -6.61 0.72
CA PRO A 46 8.52 -7.50 1.40
C PRO A 46 8.94 -7.78 2.85
N ILE A 47 7.99 -7.75 3.78
CA ILE A 47 8.27 -8.20 5.16
C ILE A 47 8.63 -9.69 5.14
N GLU A 48 7.86 -10.47 4.38
CA GLU A 48 7.99 -11.91 4.24
C GLU A 48 8.46 -12.31 2.83
N GLY A 49 9.38 -13.27 2.79
CA GLY A 49 10.04 -13.77 1.58
C GLY A 49 11.29 -12.99 1.20
N GLU A 50 12.10 -13.59 0.33
CA GLU A 50 13.24 -12.95 -0.30
C GLU A 50 12.81 -12.22 -1.59
N GLY A 51 13.52 -11.15 -1.94
CA GLY A 51 13.26 -10.38 -3.15
C GLY A 51 13.76 -8.94 -3.09
N GLY A 52 13.78 -8.30 -4.25
CA GLY A 52 14.09 -6.88 -4.40
C GLY A 52 12.97 -5.96 -3.93
N PRO A 53 13.16 -4.63 -4.06
CA PRO A 53 12.12 -3.67 -3.76
C PRO A 53 10.88 -3.88 -4.64
N LEU A 54 9.70 -3.57 -4.11
CA LEU A 54 8.42 -3.56 -4.81
C LEU A 54 7.79 -2.17 -4.75
N PRO A 55 6.99 -1.78 -5.76
CA PRO A 55 6.20 -0.55 -5.72
C PRO A 55 5.22 -0.52 -4.55
N VAL A 56 5.22 0.57 -3.79
CA VAL A 56 4.13 0.83 -2.84
C VAL A 56 2.91 1.27 -3.63
N GLU A 57 1.84 0.49 -3.59
CA GLU A 57 0.56 0.84 -4.22
C GLU A 57 -0.36 1.59 -3.25
N ARG A 58 -0.24 1.28 -1.96
CA ARG A 58 -1.15 1.80 -0.93
C ARG A 58 -0.44 2.00 0.40
N VAL A 59 -0.79 3.09 1.09
CA VAL A 59 -0.27 3.45 2.41
C VAL A 59 -1.44 3.59 3.36
N ILE A 60 -1.38 2.90 4.48
CA ILE A 60 -2.41 2.86 5.51
C ILE A 60 -1.89 3.45 6.81
N GLU A 61 -2.66 4.35 7.39
CA GLU A 61 -2.48 4.76 8.78
C GLU A 61 -3.22 3.75 9.68
N TYR A 62 -2.49 2.88 10.36
CA TYR A 62 -3.07 1.92 11.29
C TYR A 62 -3.16 2.53 12.70
N LYS A 63 -4.33 2.45 13.32
CA LYS A 63 -4.55 2.98 14.67
C LYS A 63 -3.67 2.26 15.70
N SER A 64 -3.15 3.02 16.66
CA SER A 64 -2.34 2.47 17.76
C SER A 64 -3.16 1.62 18.74
N ASN A 65 -4.44 1.93 18.93
CA ASN A 65 -5.39 1.12 19.71
C ASN A 65 -6.59 0.72 18.83
N PRO A 66 -6.44 -0.32 17.98
CA PRO A 66 -7.44 -0.71 17.00
C PRO A 66 -8.60 -1.48 17.64
N SER A 67 -9.82 -1.28 17.13
CA SER A 67 -11.01 -2.06 17.53
C SER A 67 -10.94 -3.53 17.08
N LYS A 68 -10.09 -3.84 16.10
CA LYS A 68 -9.88 -5.19 15.53
C LYS A 68 -11.17 -5.82 14.99
N HIS A 69 -12.11 -5.01 14.51
CA HIS A 69 -13.31 -5.54 13.84
C HIS A 69 -12.95 -6.32 12.56
N VAL A 70 -13.80 -7.28 12.21
CA VAL A 70 -13.70 -8.03 10.94
C VAL A 70 -14.04 -7.11 9.78
N CYS A 71 -13.24 -7.14 8.71
CA CYS A 71 -13.48 -6.29 7.55
C CYS A 71 -14.84 -6.55 6.90
N ASP A 72 -15.47 -5.46 6.45
CA ASP A 72 -16.66 -5.47 5.61
C ASP A 72 -16.41 -4.74 4.30
N ALA A 73 -17.46 -4.60 3.48
CA ALA A 73 -17.40 -3.92 2.19
C ALA A 73 -16.93 -2.45 2.30
N ARG A 74 -17.17 -1.77 3.43
CA ARG A 74 -16.73 -0.38 3.64
C ARG A 74 -15.22 -0.32 3.75
N CYS A 75 -14.62 -1.29 4.42
CA CYS A 75 -13.17 -1.38 4.56
C CYS A 75 -12.51 -1.69 3.21
N VAL A 76 -13.03 -2.66 2.47
CA VAL A 76 -12.45 -3.08 1.19
C VAL A 76 -12.50 -1.97 0.15
N ASN A 77 -13.55 -1.16 0.16
CA ASN A 77 -13.75 -0.05 -0.78
C ASN A 77 -13.38 1.32 -0.19
N ALA A 78 -12.70 1.37 0.95
CA ALA A 78 -12.27 2.63 1.54
C ALA A 78 -11.39 3.42 0.56
N GLN A 79 -11.61 4.73 0.49
CA GLN A 79 -10.87 5.67 -0.35
C GLN A 79 -10.57 6.95 0.44
N GLY A 80 -9.53 7.66 0.05
CA GLY A 80 -9.17 8.93 0.67
C GLY A 80 -7.69 9.25 0.58
N LYS A 81 -7.34 10.50 0.89
CA LYS A 81 -5.94 10.94 0.98
C LYS A 81 -5.21 10.25 2.15
N ILE A 82 -5.91 10.09 3.26
CA ILE A 82 -5.45 9.38 4.46
C ILE A 82 -6.33 8.15 4.64
N MET A 83 -5.73 6.98 4.52
CA MET A 83 -6.44 5.70 4.59
C MET A 83 -6.29 5.10 5.98
N ARG A 84 -7.23 5.42 6.89
CA ARG A 84 -7.14 5.00 8.29
C ARG A 84 -7.78 3.63 8.51
N CYS A 85 -7.02 2.70 9.09
CA CYS A 85 -7.47 1.35 9.38
C CYS A 85 -7.36 1.00 10.87
N GLU A 86 -8.31 0.21 11.35
CA GLU A 86 -8.33 -0.36 12.71
C GLU A 86 -8.80 -1.82 12.72
N CYS A 87 -8.96 -2.42 11.54
CA CYS A 87 -9.50 -3.77 11.38
C CYS A 87 -8.51 -4.84 11.86
N SER A 88 -9.01 -6.05 12.11
CA SER A 88 -8.19 -7.22 12.43
C SER A 88 -7.23 -7.63 11.31
N CYS A 89 -7.54 -7.30 10.05
CA CYS A 89 -6.69 -7.59 8.89
C CYS A 89 -5.37 -6.78 8.85
N GLY A 90 -5.16 -5.87 9.80
CA GLY A 90 -3.94 -5.08 9.88
C GLY A 90 -3.71 -4.12 8.71
N GLY A 91 -4.74 -3.82 7.91
CA GLY A 91 -4.68 -2.94 6.74
C GLY A 91 -4.60 -3.65 5.39
N VAL A 92 -4.46 -4.97 5.34
CA VAL A 92 -4.29 -5.76 4.10
C VAL A 92 -5.43 -5.55 3.11
N ASN A 93 -6.67 -5.51 3.60
CA ASN A 93 -7.86 -5.41 2.74
C ASN A 93 -8.30 -3.96 2.47
N HIS A 94 -7.77 -2.97 3.18
CA HIS A 94 -8.38 -1.65 3.29
C HIS A 94 -8.21 -0.80 2.00
N GLY A 95 -9.25 -0.63 1.19
CA GLY A 95 -9.14 0.04 -0.12
C GLY A 95 -8.57 -0.85 -1.23
N LYS A 96 -8.52 -2.18 -1.03
CA LYS A 96 -8.14 -3.15 -2.07
C LYS A 96 -9.13 -3.18 -3.24
N GLY A 97 -10.40 -2.86 -3.00
CA GLY A 97 -11.47 -2.84 -4.01
C GLY A 97 -11.13 -1.96 -5.22
N ALA A 98 -10.45 -0.83 -4.99
CA ALA A 98 -10.00 0.08 -6.05
C ALA A 98 -8.96 -0.54 -7.01
N PHE A 99 -8.25 -1.59 -6.59
CA PHE A 99 -7.30 -2.31 -7.44
C PHE A 99 -8.00 -3.31 -8.37
N THR A 100 -9.07 -3.95 -7.90
CA THR A 100 -9.82 -4.98 -8.65
C THR A 100 -10.68 -4.42 -9.80
N SER A 101 -11.09 -3.15 -9.76
CA SER A 101 -11.94 -2.55 -10.79
C SER A 101 -11.27 -2.30 -12.14
N LEU A 102 -10.00 -2.69 -12.32
CA LEU A 102 -9.23 -2.52 -13.56
C LEU A 102 -8.90 -3.82 -14.30
N LEU A 103 -9.34 -4.97 -13.78
CA LEU A 103 -9.29 -6.26 -14.49
C LEU A 103 -10.66 -6.65 -15.08
N ALA A 104 -11.65 -5.76 -14.98
CA ALA A 104 -13.01 -5.95 -15.49
C ALA A 104 -13.34 -5.08 -16.71
N GLY A 105 -12.33 -4.61 -17.45
CA GLY A 105 -12.47 -3.80 -18.66
C GLY A 105 -11.53 -4.27 -19.76
#